data_AF-A0A453EC26-F1
#
_entry.id   AF-A0A453EC26-F1
#
_cell.length_a   1.000
_cell.length_b   1.000
_cell.length_c   1.000
_cell.angle_alpha   90.00
_cell.angle_beta   90.00
_cell.angle_gamma   90.00
#
_symmetry.space_group_name_H-M   'P 1'
#
loop_
_entity.id
_entity.type
_entity.pdbx_description
1 polymer ?
#
loop_
_entity_poly.entity_id
_entity_poly.type
_entity_poly.pdbx_seq_one_letter_code
_entity_poly.pdbx_strand_id
1 'polypeptide(L)'
;MVDMWTEVEAQQYYPAISPVVFECIIIPFIIPGGGAAPNQTVVDESLERLRGVLGIYEARLEKSRYLAGDSISFADLNHIPFTFYFMTTPYAKVFDDYPKVKAWWEMLMGRGPRCRGSASICLRSLS
;
A
#
# COMPACT_ATOMS: atom_id res chain seq x y z
N MET A 1 2.21 -15.29 -13.20
CA MET A 1 2.20 -14.90 -11.77
C MET A 1 2.13 -13.40 -11.59
N VAL A 2 2.93 -12.60 -12.30
CA VAL A 2 2.85 -11.12 -12.25
C VAL A 2 1.46 -10.61 -12.60
N ASP A 3 0.92 -10.98 -13.78
CA ASP A 3 -0.40 -10.51 -14.24
C ASP A 3 -1.52 -10.82 -13.25
N MET A 4 -1.48 -11.98 -12.61
CA MET A 4 -2.44 -12.37 -11.59
C MET A 4 -2.41 -11.42 -10.37
N TRP A 5 -1.22 -11.10 -9.85
CA TRP A 5 -1.11 -10.20 -8.70
C TRP A 5 -1.35 -8.73 -9.06
N THR A 6 -1.10 -8.35 -10.31
CA THR A 6 -1.54 -7.08 -10.87
C THR A 6 -3.07 -6.99 -10.92
N GLU A 7 -3.77 -8.05 -11.33
CA GLU A 7 -5.23 -8.07 -11.32
C GLU A 7 -5.79 -8.04 -9.90
N VAL A 8 -5.15 -8.77 -8.96
CA VAL A 8 -5.52 -8.71 -7.54
C VAL A 8 -5.35 -7.29 -6.98
N GLU A 9 -4.31 -6.58 -7.39
CA GLU A 9 -4.15 -5.16 -7.04
C GLU A 9 -5.33 -4.34 -7.56
N ALA A 10 -5.62 -4.42 -8.86
CA ALA A 10 -6.65 -3.61 -9.51
C ALA A 10 -8.07 -3.89 -9.00
N GLN A 11 -8.41 -5.15 -8.72
CA GLN A 11 -9.77 -5.56 -8.39
C GLN A 11 -10.04 -5.67 -6.89
N GLN A 12 -9.01 -5.89 -6.07
CA GLN A 12 -9.20 -6.18 -4.64
C GLN A 12 -8.51 -5.12 -3.77
N TYR A 13 -7.25 -4.81 -4.03
CA TYR A 13 -6.49 -3.88 -3.21
C TYR A 13 -6.89 -2.42 -3.45
N TYR A 14 -6.87 -1.98 -4.72
CA TYR A 14 -7.18 -0.62 -5.11
C TYR A 14 -8.58 -0.16 -4.66
N PRO A 15 -9.66 -0.95 -4.86
CA PRO A 15 -11.00 -0.55 -4.40
C PRO A 15 -11.13 -0.51 -2.88
N ALA A 16 -10.27 -1.22 -2.14
CA ALA A 16 -10.27 -1.20 -0.68
C ALA A 16 -9.48 -0.02 -0.10
N ILE A 17 -8.36 0.36 -0.72
CA ILE A 17 -7.49 1.44 -0.19
C ILE A 17 -7.87 2.82 -0.71
N SER A 18 -8.34 2.91 -1.96
CA SER A 18 -8.59 4.19 -2.62
C SER A 18 -9.62 5.06 -1.90
N PRO A 19 -10.76 4.56 -1.37
CA PRO A 19 -11.74 5.43 -0.71
C PRO A 19 -11.15 6.15 0.51
N VAL A 20 -10.31 5.47 1.30
CA VAL A 20 -9.63 6.10 2.44
C VAL A 20 -8.70 7.23 1.97
N VAL A 21 -7.95 7.01 0.89
CA VAL A 21 -7.08 8.05 0.31
C VAL A 21 -7.90 9.21 -0.25
N PHE A 22 -9.03 8.95 -0.89
CA PHE A 22 -9.91 9.99 -1.41
C PHE A 22 -10.50 10.84 -0.28
N GLU A 23 -11.10 10.22 0.73
CA GLU A 23 -11.73 10.88 1.88
C GLU A 23 -10.72 11.66 2.73
N CYS A 24 -9.54 11.09 2.99
CA CYS A 24 -8.57 11.70 3.92
C CYS A 24 -7.59 12.66 3.26
N ILE A 25 -7.24 12.48 1.98
CA ILE A 25 -6.18 13.25 1.32
C ILE A 25 -6.72 14.06 0.14
N ILE A 26 -7.37 13.40 -0.82
CA ILE A 26 -7.70 14.03 -2.11
C ILE A 26 -8.82 15.06 -1.93
N ILE A 27 -9.92 14.71 -1.28
CA ILE A 27 -11.08 15.60 -1.07
C ILE A 27 -10.67 16.87 -0.31
N PRO A 28 -9.95 16.80 0.83
CA PRO A 28 -9.47 17.99 1.53
C PRO A 28 -8.52 18.85 0.70
N PHE A 29 -7.74 18.24 -0.20
CA PHE A 29 -6.79 18.95 -1.06
C PHE A 29 -7.48 19.68 -2.23
N ILE A 30 -8.48 19.07 -2.87
CA ILE A 30 -9.13 19.64 -4.06
C ILE A 30 -10.25 20.64 -3.74
N ILE A 31 -10.90 20.53 -2.57
CA ILE A 31 -12.03 21.40 -2.20
C ILE A 31 -11.51 22.58 -1.37
N PRO A 32 -11.62 23.84 -1.85
CA PRO A 32 -11.20 25.02 -1.10
C PRO A 32 -11.91 25.07 0.26
N GLY A 33 -11.14 25.14 1.35
CA GLY A 33 -11.66 25.11 2.72
C GLY A 33 -11.61 23.75 3.43
N GLY A 34 -11.02 22.71 2.80
CA GLY A 34 -10.74 21.43 3.44
C GLY A 34 -11.80 20.35 3.28
N GLY A 35 -12.81 20.59 2.43
CA GLY A 35 -13.92 19.66 2.23
C GLY A 35 -14.78 19.45 3.49
N ALA A 36 -15.76 18.55 3.40
CA ALA A 36 -16.41 18.00 4.58
C ALA A 36 -15.43 17.06 5.31
N ALA A 37 -15.65 16.84 6.62
CA ALA A 37 -14.91 15.80 7.34
C ALA A 37 -15.04 14.44 6.61
N PRO A 38 -13.99 13.60 6.62
CA PRO A 38 -14.03 12.29 5.96
C PRO A 38 -15.29 11.53 6.31
N ASN A 39 -15.93 10.92 5.31
CA ASN A 39 -17.07 10.05 5.57
C ASN A 39 -16.60 8.80 6.32
N GLN A 40 -16.78 8.80 7.63
CA GLN A 40 -16.25 7.75 8.50
C GLN A 40 -16.83 6.37 8.16
N THR A 41 -18.09 6.30 7.73
CA THR A 41 -18.70 5.03 7.30
C THR A 41 -17.98 4.44 6.09
N VAL A 42 -17.66 5.27 5.09
CA VAL A 42 -16.91 4.82 3.90
C VAL A 42 -15.50 4.37 4.30
N VAL A 43 -14.85 5.11 5.19
CA VAL A 43 -13.51 4.78 5.69
C VAL A 43 -13.54 3.44 6.43
N ASP A 44 -14.47 3.23 7.36
CA ASP A 44 -14.55 2.01 8.18
C ASP A 44 -14.81 0.77 7.32
N GLU A 45 -15.77 0.84 6.39
CA GLU A 45 -16.04 -0.25 5.44
C GLU A 45 -14.81 -0.57 4.56
N SER A 46 -14.10 0.47 4.14
CA SER A 46 -12.90 0.33 3.31
C SER A 46 -11.75 -0.31 4.09
N LEU A 47 -11.58 0.07 5.36
CA LEU A 47 -10.58 -0.52 6.25
C LEU A 47 -10.89 -2.00 6.55
N GLU A 48 -12.16 -2.36 6.72
CA GLU A 48 -12.55 -3.77 6.89
C GLU A 48 -12.19 -4.60 5.65
N ARG A 49 -12.54 -4.12 4.45
CA ARG A 49 -12.16 -4.77 3.19
C ARG A 49 -10.64 -4.87 3.05
N LEU A 50 -9.93 -3.78 3.37
CA LEU A 50 -8.48 -3.73 3.29
C LEU A 50 -7.84 -4.76 4.22
N ARG A 51 -8.32 -4.91 5.46
CA ARG A 51 -7.85 -5.96 6.40
C ARG A 51 -7.98 -7.37 5.82
N GLY A 52 -9.08 -7.65 5.12
CA GLY A 52 -9.27 -8.92 4.41
C GLY A 52 -8.21 -9.16 3.34
N VAL A 53 -7.96 -8.15 2.49
CA VAL A 53 -6.93 -8.23 1.43
C VAL A 53 -5.53 -8.35 2.02
N LEU A 54 -5.21 -7.57 3.06
CA LEU A 54 -3.91 -7.64 3.74
C LEU A 54 -3.66 -9.01 4.38
N GLY A 55 -4.69 -9.68 4.90
CA GLY A 55 -4.57 -11.06 5.38
C GLY A 55 -4.14 -12.06 4.30
N ILE A 56 -4.67 -11.90 3.07
CA ILE A 56 -4.26 -12.71 1.92
C ILE A 56 -2.80 -12.39 1.53
N TYR A 57 -2.43 -11.12 1.55
CA TYR A 57 -1.08 -10.67 1.23
C TYR A 57 -0.07 -11.16 2.25
N GLU A 58 -0.41 -11.16 3.54
CA GLU A 58 0.42 -11.69 4.62
C GLU A 58 0.74 -13.18 4.38
N ALA A 59 -0.29 -14.00 4.12
CA ALA A 59 -0.12 -15.42 3.82
C ALA A 59 0.65 -15.67 2.51
N ARG A 60 0.56 -14.75 1.55
CA ARG A 60 1.37 -14.81 0.32
C ARG A 60 2.84 -14.50 0.60
N LEU A 61 3.10 -13.40 1.30
CA LEU A 61 4.45 -12.89 1.60
C LEU A 61 5.17 -13.73 2.66
N GLU A 62 4.46 -14.60 3.36
CA GLU A 62 5.06 -15.67 4.14
C GLU A 62 5.80 -16.69 3.25
N LYS A 63 5.29 -16.95 2.04
CA LYS A 63 5.80 -17.97 1.11
C LYS A 63 6.75 -17.43 0.05
N SER A 64 6.69 -16.13 -0.24
CA SER A 64 7.53 -15.50 -1.26
C SER A 64 7.96 -14.10 -0.82
N ARG A 65 9.13 -13.65 -1.28
CA ARG A 65 9.67 -12.35 -0.89
C ARG A 65 8.86 -11.15 -1.42
N TYR A 66 8.25 -11.32 -2.59
CA TYR A 66 7.41 -10.34 -3.29
C TYR A 66 6.10 -11.02 -3.71
N LEU A 67 5.13 -10.24 -4.19
CA LEU A 67 3.81 -10.78 -4.54
C LEU A 67 3.91 -11.81 -5.66
N ALA A 68 4.68 -11.54 -6.71
CA ALA A 68 4.80 -12.44 -7.85
C ALA A 68 5.85 -13.57 -7.68
N GLY A 69 6.68 -13.53 -6.63
CA GLY A 69 7.78 -14.49 -6.43
C GLY A 69 8.93 -13.89 -5.62
N ASP A 70 10.18 -14.26 -5.94
CA ASP A 70 11.35 -13.85 -5.15
C ASP A 70 12.09 -12.61 -5.69
N SER A 71 11.66 -12.09 -6.83
CA SER A 71 12.13 -10.82 -7.40
C SER A 71 11.00 -9.79 -7.49
N ILE A 72 11.36 -8.51 -7.34
CA ILE A 72 10.42 -7.40 -7.51
C ILE A 72 9.82 -7.41 -8.92
N SER A 73 8.54 -7.07 -9.02
CA SER A 73 7.81 -7.06 -10.29
C SER A 73 6.88 -5.86 -10.40
N PHE A 74 6.26 -5.67 -11.57
CA PHE A 74 5.22 -4.66 -11.76
C PHE A 74 4.07 -4.82 -10.76
N ALA A 75 3.74 -6.06 -10.40
CA ALA A 75 2.72 -6.35 -9.40
C ALA A 75 3.04 -5.81 -8.01
N ASP A 76 4.30 -5.50 -7.67
CA ASP A 76 4.65 -4.85 -6.40
C ASP A 76 4.73 -3.33 -6.53
N LEU A 77 5.22 -2.85 -7.68
CA LEU A 77 5.39 -1.43 -7.95
C LEU A 77 4.05 -0.70 -8.09
N ASN A 78 3.02 -1.36 -8.61
CA ASN A 78 1.71 -0.74 -8.82
C ASN A 78 1.02 -0.35 -7.50
N HIS A 79 1.36 -0.98 -6.38
CA HIS A 79 0.81 -0.63 -5.07
C HIS A 79 1.37 0.69 -4.51
N ILE A 80 2.53 1.13 -4.98
CA ILE A 80 3.27 2.25 -4.37
C ILE A 80 2.46 3.55 -4.29
N PRO A 81 1.81 4.03 -5.37
CA PRO A 81 1.18 5.35 -5.35
C PRO A 81 0.11 5.48 -4.26
N PHE A 82 -0.84 4.55 -4.19
CA PHE A 82 -1.93 4.62 -3.21
C PHE A 82 -1.50 4.23 -1.81
N THR A 83 -0.61 3.25 -1.67
CA THR A 83 -0.08 2.86 -0.36
C THR A 83 0.73 4.00 0.26
N PHE A 84 1.50 4.75 -0.54
CA PHE A 84 2.25 5.90 -0.07
C PHE A 84 1.34 6.97 0.55
N TYR A 85 0.26 7.34 -0.14
CA TYR A 85 -0.71 8.29 0.42
C TYR A 85 -1.43 7.74 1.64
N PHE A 86 -1.87 6.48 1.59
CA PHE A 86 -2.53 5.84 2.72
C PHE A 86 -1.67 5.85 3.99
N MET A 87 -0.35 5.65 3.85
CA MET A 87 0.61 5.68 4.97
C MET A 87 0.74 7.05 5.63
N THR A 88 0.26 8.13 4.99
CA THR A 88 0.19 9.47 5.60
C THR A 88 -1.09 9.72 6.39
N THR A 89 -2.06 8.79 6.33
CA THR A 89 -3.32 8.89 7.05
C THR A 89 -3.21 8.34 8.49
N PRO A 90 -4.15 8.69 9.39
CA PRO A 90 -4.20 8.13 10.74
C PRO A 90 -4.35 6.58 10.78
N TYR A 91 -4.81 5.99 9.69
CA TYR A 91 -5.14 4.57 9.57
C TYR A 91 -3.96 3.70 9.13
N ALA A 92 -2.79 4.29 8.87
CA ALA A 92 -1.57 3.58 8.47
C ALA A 92 -1.21 2.41 9.41
N LYS A 93 -1.56 2.52 10.70
CA LYS A 93 -1.35 1.49 11.72
C LYS A 93 -2.00 0.14 11.40
N VAL A 94 -2.96 0.07 10.48
CA VAL A 94 -3.52 -1.22 10.02
C VAL A 94 -2.43 -2.17 9.51
N PHE A 95 -1.33 -1.65 8.93
CA PHE A 95 -0.22 -2.46 8.46
C PHE A 95 0.61 -3.08 9.60
N ASP A 96 0.53 -2.54 10.83
CA ASP A 96 1.27 -3.07 11.97
C ASP A 96 0.77 -4.46 12.38
N ASP A 97 -0.48 -4.80 12.04
CA ASP A 97 -1.09 -6.11 12.29
C ASP A 97 -0.58 -7.19 11.31
N TYR A 98 0.15 -6.80 10.25
CA TYR A 98 0.59 -7.67 9.15
C TYR A 98 2.11 -7.54 8.93
N PRO A 99 2.94 -8.23 9.73
CA PRO A 99 4.39 -8.02 9.74
C PRO A 99 5.09 -8.34 8.40
N LYS A 100 4.62 -9.34 7.63
CA LYS A 100 5.21 -9.63 6.31
C LYS A 100 4.84 -8.56 5.29
N VAL A 101 3.58 -8.10 5.30
CA VAL A 101 3.15 -6.96 4.46
C VAL A 101 3.94 -5.71 4.82
N LYS A 102 4.08 -5.38 6.11
CA LYS A 102 4.83 -4.20 6.53
C LYS A 102 6.29 -4.28 6.10
N ALA A 103 6.95 -5.43 6.27
CA ALA A 103 8.32 -5.62 5.83
C ALA A 103 8.46 -5.50 4.30
N TRP A 104 7.51 -6.06 3.53
CA TRP A 104 7.44 -5.89 2.07
C TRP A 104 7.31 -4.43 1.68
N TRP A 105 6.40 -3.68 2.32
CA TRP A 105 6.25 -2.24 2.08
C TRP A 105 7.53 -1.46 2.39
N GLU A 106 8.17 -1.73 3.53
CA GLU A 106 9.44 -1.09 3.90
C GLU A 106 10.54 -1.41 2.90
N MET A 107 10.59 -2.64 2.37
CA MET A 107 11.52 -3.01 1.30
C MET A 107 11.27 -2.22 0.00
N LEU A 108 10.00 -2.07 -0.43
CA LEU A 108 9.66 -1.27 -1.61
C LEU A 108 10.06 0.20 -1.46
N MET A 109 9.95 0.74 -0.25
CA MET A 109 10.37 2.11 0.06
C MET A 109 11.88 2.25 0.30
N GLY A 110 12.67 1.19 0.07
CA GLY A 110 14.13 1.20 0.28
C GLY A 110 14.55 1.29 1.75
N ARG A 111 13.64 1.01 2.69
CA ARG A 111 13.84 1.07 4.15
C ARG A 111 14.01 -0.30 4.79
N GLY A 112 13.83 -1.39 4.04
CA GLY A 112 14.04 -2.76 4.54
C GLY A 112 15.50 -3.04 4.93
N PRO A 113 15.77 -4.15 5.65
CA PRO A 113 17.13 -4.54 6.01
C PRO A 113 17.94 -4.70 4.73
N ARG A 114 18.85 -3.75 4.50
CA ARG A 114 19.75 -3.72 3.34
C ARG A 114 20.28 -5.13 3.08
N CYS A 115 19.94 -5.70 1.92
CA CYS A 115 20.85 -6.65 1.29
C CYS A 115 22.16 -5.87 1.08
N ARG A 116 23.19 -6.21 1.86
CA ARG A 116 24.56 -5.78 1.56
C ARG A 116 24.93 -6.43 0.23
N GLY A 117 24.70 -5.73 -0.87
CA GLY A 117 25.07 -6.24 -2.20
C GLY A 117 24.14 -5.74 -3.29
N SER A 118 24.68 -4.80 -4.08
CA SER A 118 24.18 -4.29 -5.36
C SER A 118 23.06 -3.23 -5.37
N ALA A 119 23.52 -2.05 -5.79
CA ALA A 119 22.83 -0.99 -6.53
C ALA A 119 21.72 -0.22 -5.81
N SER A 120 22.14 0.88 -5.18
CA SER A 120 21.32 2.06 -4.91
C SER A 120 20.55 2.50 -6.17
N ILE A 121 19.23 2.40 -6.15
CA ILE A 121 18.37 3.37 -6.84
C ILE A 121 17.98 4.39 -5.77
N CYS A 122 18.79 5.43 -5.72
CA CYS A 122 18.62 6.57 -4.83
C CYS A 122 17.56 7.50 -5.47
N LEU A 123 16.28 7.31 -5.15
CA LEU A 123 15.26 8.36 -5.35
C LEU A 123 15.42 9.41 -4.24
N ARG A 124 16.52 10.17 -4.33
CA ARG A 124 16.70 11.46 -3.67
C ARG A 124 17.02 12.48 -4.75
N SER A 125 16.01 12.88 -5.50
CA SER A 125 15.97 14.20 -6.10
C SER A 125 14.51 14.49 -6.40
N LEU A 126 13.94 15.38 -5.60
CA LEU A 126 12.87 16.34 -5.90
C LEU A 126 12.65 17.07 -4.57
N SER A 127 13.65 17.92 -4.26
CA SER A 127 13.51 19.13 -3.44
C SER A 127 13.36 20.30 -4.40
#